data_AF-A0A2G5TQD6-F1
#
_entry.id   AF-A0A2G5TQD6-F1
#
_cell.length_a   1.000
_cell.length_b   1.000
_cell.length_c   1.000
_cell.angle_alpha   90.00
_cell.angle_beta   90.00
_cell.angle_gamma   90.00
#
_symmetry.space_group_name_H-M   'P 1'
#
loop_
_entity.id
_entity.type
_entity.pdbx_description
1 polymer ?
#
loop_
_entity_poly.entity_id
_entity_poly.type
_entity_poly.pdbx_seq_one_letter_code
_entity_poly.pdbx_strand_id
1 'polypeptide(L)'
;MSHPVFQDYTYTKGLTQFQAVSCFNFEYCGNFDIEGPASFITYSPFKGGPEVLTSVVGSGTLDVYIGGAMKNKTIASYTAGPSYNNNLPQVFYGRIKTYILTGGNATINITREIDTFLMSQNVERKGFIASGEYGKYSNTQDVNDMIQSPSLSSKIRYNIRSADLQGPVRMVIVERKNAEFLSMKIYNSSNKPVLNSFSEFYGNSLQVQYTTNGSYNTGFYLDFEISNGSTNGWGAIFAILFCLFLLP
;
A
#
# COMPACT_ATOMS: atom_id res chain seq x y z
N MET A 1 -7.63 -28.39 -8.40
CA MET A 1 -7.85 -28.50 -6.94
C MET A 1 -8.55 -27.24 -6.46
N SER A 2 -9.82 -27.35 -6.08
CA SER A 2 -10.56 -26.31 -5.35
C SER A 2 -10.08 -26.29 -3.90
N HIS A 3 -9.48 -25.18 -3.45
CA HIS A 3 -9.09 -25.02 -2.05
C HIS A 3 -10.27 -24.39 -1.30
N PRO A 4 -10.97 -25.11 -0.40
CA PRO A 4 -12.01 -24.49 0.41
C PRO A 4 -11.38 -23.45 1.32
N VAL A 5 -11.75 -22.18 1.13
CA VAL A 5 -11.36 -21.10 2.05
C VAL A 5 -12.39 -21.05 3.16
N PHE A 6 -12.01 -21.55 4.34
CA PHE A 6 -12.84 -21.41 5.54
C PHE A 6 -12.60 -20.04 6.17
N GLN A 7 -13.65 -19.23 6.22
CA GLN A 7 -13.69 -18.03 7.06
C GLN A 7 -14.21 -18.40 8.45
N ASP A 8 -13.70 -17.73 9.47
CA ASP A 8 -14.21 -17.89 10.83
C ASP A 8 -15.64 -17.33 10.92
N TYR A 9 -16.58 -18.21 11.26
CA TYR A 9 -18.00 -17.88 11.41
C TYR A 9 -18.25 -16.69 12.35
N THR A 10 -17.40 -16.51 13.37
CA THR A 10 -17.52 -15.41 14.33
C THR A 10 -17.48 -14.04 13.64
N TYR A 11 -16.67 -13.91 12.59
CA TYR A 11 -16.43 -12.66 11.87
C TYR A 11 -17.29 -12.53 10.60
N THR A 12 -17.95 -13.60 10.17
CA THR A 12 -18.77 -13.62 8.95
C THR A 12 -20.26 -13.87 9.18
N LYS A 13 -20.69 -14.21 10.41
CA LYS A 13 -22.11 -14.50 10.75
C LYS A 13 -23.11 -13.38 10.43
N GLY A 14 -22.63 -12.14 10.30
CA GLY A 14 -23.48 -10.97 9.99
C GLY A 14 -23.58 -10.64 8.50
N LEU A 15 -22.89 -11.40 7.64
CA LEU A 15 -22.87 -11.16 6.20
C LEU A 15 -24.06 -11.82 5.52
N THR A 16 -24.70 -11.10 4.61
CA THR A 16 -25.83 -11.57 3.82
C THR A 16 -25.39 -12.30 2.55
N GLN A 17 -24.16 -12.05 2.09
CA GLN A 17 -23.59 -12.65 0.88
C GLN A 17 -22.10 -12.97 1.04
N PHE A 18 -21.70 -14.10 0.45
CA PHE A 18 -20.31 -14.55 0.36
C PHE A 18 -19.99 -15.03 -1.06
N GLN A 19 -18.94 -14.48 -1.66
CA GLN A 19 -18.45 -14.91 -2.98
C GLN A 19 -16.97 -15.29 -2.93
N ALA A 20 -16.61 -16.42 -3.55
CA ALA A 20 -15.21 -16.78 -3.76
C ALA A 20 -14.88 -16.64 -5.25
N VAL A 21 -13.83 -15.90 -5.55
CA VAL A 21 -13.42 -15.57 -6.92
C VAL A 21 -11.98 -16.00 -7.10
N SER A 22 -11.72 -16.72 -8.19
CA SER A 22 -10.36 -17.04 -8.59
C SER A 22 -9.92 -16.12 -9.71
N CYS A 23 -8.93 -15.28 -9.42
CA CYS A 23 -8.36 -14.37 -10.42
C CYS A 23 -7.29 -15.08 -11.26
N PHE A 24 -7.71 -16.00 -12.15
CA PHE A 24 -6.77 -16.78 -12.95
C PHE A 24 -6.16 -16.01 -14.13
N ASN A 25 -6.86 -15.02 -14.69
CA ASN A 25 -6.36 -14.25 -15.83
C ASN A 25 -5.32 -13.22 -15.39
N PHE A 26 -4.26 -13.08 -16.18
CA PHE A 26 -3.09 -12.27 -15.84
C PHE A 26 -3.35 -10.76 -15.77
N GLU A 27 -4.46 -10.29 -16.33
CA GLU A 27 -4.72 -8.85 -16.48
C GLU A 27 -5.90 -8.40 -15.63
N TYR A 28 -7.03 -9.12 -15.61
CA TYR A 28 -8.26 -8.62 -14.99
C TYR A 28 -8.87 -9.62 -14.00
N CYS A 29 -9.08 -9.18 -12.74
CA CYS A 29 -9.78 -9.97 -11.72
C CYS A 29 -11.30 -9.87 -11.88
N GLY A 30 -11.81 -8.70 -12.27
CA GLY A 30 -13.25 -8.46 -12.40
C GLY A 30 -13.71 -7.13 -11.78
N ASN A 31 -14.95 -6.79 -12.11
CA ASN A 31 -15.76 -5.85 -11.34
C ASN A 31 -16.69 -6.67 -10.43
N PHE A 32 -16.82 -6.24 -9.19
CA PHE A 32 -17.68 -6.87 -8.20
C PHE A 32 -18.72 -5.86 -7.74
N ASP A 33 -19.96 -6.07 -8.16
CA ASP A 33 -21.11 -5.35 -7.63
C ASP A 33 -21.60 -6.09 -6.38
N ILE A 34 -21.55 -5.40 -5.24
CA ILE A 34 -21.87 -5.99 -3.94
C ILE A 34 -22.79 -5.10 -3.13
N GLU A 35 -23.71 -5.73 -2.40
CA GLU A 35 -24.64 -5.07 -1.48
C GLU A 35 -24.33 -5.50 -0.05
N GLY A 36 -23.83 -4.57 0.75
CA GLY A 36 -23.39 -4.81 2.12
C GLY A 36 -24.54 -5.04 3.11
N PRO A 37 -24.33 -5.81 4.19
CA PRO A 37 -23.05 -6.36 4.63
C PRO A 37 -22.67 -7.66 3.87
N ALA A 38 -21.63 -7.62 3.06
CA ALA A 38 -21.25 -8.71 2.16
C ALA A 38 -19.74 -8.85 2.08
N SER A 39 -19.29 -10.03 1.66
CA SER A 39 -17.87 -10.27 1.44
C SER A 39 -17.58 -11.02 0.15
N PHE A 40 -16.39 -10.78 -0.38
CA PHE A 40 -15.81 -11.64 -1.37
C PHE A 40 -14.34 -11.93 -1.06
N ILE A 41 -13.86 -13.04 -1.59
CA ILE A 41 -12.49 -13.49 -1.45
C ILE A 41 -11.87 -13.62 -2.83
N THR A 42 -10.66 -13.12 -2.98
CA THR A 42 -9.82 -13.45 -4.12
C THR A 42 -8.77 -14.48 -3.72
N TYR A 43 -8.54 -15.45 -4.61
CA TYR A 43 -7.49 -16.45 -4.48
C TYR A 43 -6.48 -16.34 -5.62
N SER A 44 -5.20 -16.28 -5.25
CA SER A 44 -4.05 -16.19 -6.15
C SER A 44 -3.08 -17.37 -5.92
N PRO A 45 -3.07 -18.40 -6.81
CA PRO A 45 -2.35 -19.65 -6.59
C PRO A 45 -0.81 -19.52 -6.62
N PHE A 46 -0.27 -18.59 -7.40
CA PHE A 46 1.17 -18.44 -7.62
C PHE A 46 1.82 -17.53 -6.57
N LYS A 47 2.32 -18.12 -5.47
CA LYS A 47 3.01 -17.43 -4.35
C LYS A 47 2.26 -16.19 -3.80
N GLY A 48 0.94 -16.11 -4.00
CA GLY A 48 0.14 -14.98 -3.54
C GLY A 48 0.32 -13.71 -4.38
N GLY A 49 0.40 -13.89 -5.70
CA GLY A 49 0.61 -12.82 -6.67
C GLY A 49 -0.24 -11.56 -6.43
N PRO A 50 0.29 -10.40 -6.84
CA PRO A 50 -0.32 -9.12 -6.52
C PRO A 50 -1.65 -8.96 -7.24
N GLU A 51 -2.56 -8.23 -6.59
CA GLU A 51 -3.80 -7.71 -7.14
C GLU A 51 -3.88 -6.23 -6.78
N VAL A 52 -4.36 -5.41 -7.70
CA VAL A 52 -4.45 -3.97 -7.52
C VAL A 52 -5.91 -3.58 -7.45
N LEU A 53 -6.33 -3.04 -6.30
CA LEU A 53 -7.62 -2.38 -6.14
C LEU A 53 -7.53 -1.02 -6.83
N THR A 54 -8.38 -0.79 -7.83
CA THR A 54 -8.33 0.44 -8.65
C THR A 54 -9.47 1.40 -8.34
N SER A 55 -10.64 0.89 -7.94
CA SER A 55 -11.77 1.73 -7.54
C SER A 55 -12.71 1.03 -6.55
N VAL A 56 -13.38 1.86 -5.74
CA VAL A 56 -14.48 1.48 -4.85
C VAL A 56 -15.56 2.55 -5.00
N VAL A 57 -16.49 2.34 -5.92
CA VAL A 57 -17.51 3.35 -6.28
C VAL A 57 -18.84 3.00 -5.64
N GLY A 58 -19.48 3.97 -4.98
CA GLY A 58 -20.79 3.77 -4.35
C GLY A 58 -20.85 4.30 -2.92
N SER A 59 -21.37 3.49 -2.00
CA SER A 59 -21.58 3.81 -0.59
C SER A 59 -21.10 2.70 0.34
N GLY A 60 -20.78 3.06 1.59
CA GLY A 60 -20.29 2.12 2.60
C GLY A 60 -18.78 2.15 2.82
N THR A 61 -18.25 1.12 3.47
CA THR A 61 -16.81 0.96 3.75
C THR A 61 -16.36 -0.44 3.39
N LEU A 62 -15.34 -0.51 2.54
CA LEU A 62 -14.66 -1.73 2.15
C LEU A 62 -13.44 -1.97 3.04
N ASP A 63 -13.51 -2.97 3.90
CA ASP A 63 -12.39 -3.46 4.69
C ASP A 63 -11.67 -4.58 3.96
N VAL A 64 -10.35 -4.49 3.90
CA VAL A 64 -9.48 -5.47 3.23
C VAL A 64 -8.62 -6.19 4.26
N TYR A 65 -8.49 -7.50 4.10
CA TYR A 65 -7.70 -8.38 4.97
C TYR A 65 -6.76 -9.23 4.11
N ILE A 66 -5.53 -9.43 4.57
CA ILE A 66 -4.67 -10.51 4.05
C ILE A 66 -5.04 -11.80 4.79
N GLY A 67 -5.45 -12.82 4.05
CA GLY A 67 -6.01 -14.05 4.60
C GLY A 67 -7.51 -13.91 4.92
N GLY A 68 -7.94 -14.58 5.99
CA GLY A 68 -9.32 -14.51 6.49
C GLY A 68 -9.59 -13.24 7.30
N ALA A 69 -10.86 -12.85 7.39
CA ALA A 69 -11.29 -11.74 8.24
C ALA A 69 -11.02 -12.05 9.71
N MET A 70 -10.40 -11.11 10.42
CA MET A 70 -10.05 -11.25 11.83
C MET A 70 -10.19 -9.90 12.54
N LYS A 71 -10.60 -9.92 13.80
CA LYS A 71 -10.76 -8.70 14.61
C LYS A 71 -9.46 -7.89 14.64
N ASN A 72 -9.56 -6.60 14.34
CA ASN A 72 -8.45 -5.63 14.36
C ASN A 72 -7.25 -6.00 13.46
N LYS A 73 -7.47 -6.77 12.40
CA LYS A 73 -6.43 -7.16 11.43
C LYS A 73 -6.74 -6.70 10.00
N THR A 74 -7.59 -5.70 9.85
CA THR A 74 -7.78 -5.02 8.58
C THR A 74 -6.44 -4.42 8.14
N ILE A 75 -6.02 -4.70 6.92
CA ILE A 75 -4.81 -4.10 6.36
C ILE A 75 -5.09 -2.70 5.79
N ALA A 76 -6.30 -2.48 5.28
CA ALA A 76 -6.76 -1.19 4.79
C ALA A 76 -8.28 -1.10 4.75
N SER A 77 -8.81 0.11 4.91
CA SER A 77 -10.24 0.41 4.80
C SER A 77 -10.45 1.54 3.80
N TYR A 78 -11.43 1.39 2.93
CA TYR A 78 -11.77 2.38 1.91
C TYR A 78 -13.23 2.77 2.03
N THR A 79 -13.50 4.05 2.25
CA THR A 79 -14.86 4.58 2.10
C THR A 79 -15.21 4.58 0.62
N ALA A 80 -16.31 3.90 0.27
CA ALA A 80 -16.84 3.95 -1.08
C ALA A 80 -17.35 5.36 -1.39
N GLY A 81 -17.10 5.83 -2.60
CA GLY A 81 -17.44 7.21 -2.96
C GLY A 81 -17.37 7.44 -4.46
N PRO A 82 -17.09 8.68 -4.92
CA PRO A 82 -16.84 8.92 -6.33
C PRO A 82 -15.59 8.16 -6.81
N SER A 83 -15.42 8.06 -8.13
CA SER A 83 -14.35 7.28 -8.77
C SER A 83 -12.93 7.68 -8.35
N TYR A 84 -12.75 8.90 -7.83
CA TYR A 84 -11.47 9.42 -7.40
C TYR A 84 -11.22 9.17 -5.90
N ASN A 85 -10.11 8.50 -5.59
CA ASN A 85 -9.64 8.28 -4.22
C ASN A 85 -8.11 8.36 -4.19
N ASN A 86 -7.55 9.29 -3.39
CA ASN A 86 -6.10 9.46 -3.24
C ASN A 86 -5.39 8.22 -2.65
N ASN A 87 -6.12 7.28 -2.07
CA ASN A 87 -5.61 6.02 -1.53
C ASN A 87 -5.61 4.87 -2.56
N LEU A 88 -6.06 5.13 -3.78
CA LEU A 88 -6.10 4.17 -4.89
C LEU A 88 -5.29 4.70 -6.08
N PRO A 89 -4.71 3.82 -6.91
CA PRO A 89 -4.74 2.36 -6.80
C PRO A 89 -3.88 1.82 -5.64
N GLN A 90 -4.22 0.66 -5.10
CA GLN A 90 -3.46 0.00 -4.03
C GLN A 90 -3.21 -1.48 -4.37
N VAL A 91 -1.95 -1.91 -4.29
CA VAL A 91 -1.58 -3.31 -4.43
C VAL A 91 -1.79 -4.07 -3.11
N PHE A 92 -2.33 -5.28 -3.22
CA PHE A 92 -2.43 -6.26 -2.16
C PHE A 92 -1.76 -7.55 -2.58
N TYR A 93 -0.86 -8.03 -1.72
CA TYR A 93 -0.22 -9.32 -1.85
C TYR A 93 -0.93 -10.37 -1.00
N GLY A 94 -0.53 -11.63 -1.20
CA GLY A 94 -1.04 -12.76 -0.45
C GLY A 94 -1.88 -13.69 -1.30
N ARG A 95 -1.95 -14.95 -0.86
CA ARG A 95 -2.70 -16.00 -1.58
C ARG A 95 -4.19 -15.81 -1.47
N ILE A 96 -4.65 -15.28 -0.35
CA ILE A 96 -6.05 -15.06 -0.04
C ILE A 96 -6.14 -13.59 0.38
N LYS A 97 -7.02 -12.83 -0.26
CA LYS A 97 -7.44 -11.52 0.24
C LYS A 97 -8.94 -11.58 0.48
N THR A 98 -9.37 -11.09 1.63
CA THR A 98 -10.80 -11.00 1.97
C THR A 98 -11.21 -9.55 1.96
N TYR A 99 -12.33 -9.27 1.32
CA TYR A 99 -12.92 -7.96 1.17
C TYR A 99 -14.30 -7.99 1.81
N ILE A 100 -14.58 -7.05 2.71
CA ILE A 100 -15.86 -6.94 3.40
C ILE A 100 -16.42 -5.55 3.19
N LEU A 101 -17.58 -5.44 2.54
CA LEU A 101 -18.37 -4.22 2.55
C LEU A 101 -19.29 -4.24 3.76
N THR A 102 -19.11 -3.30 4.69
CA THR A 102 -19.83 -3.29 5.97
C THR A 102 -21.30 -2.84 5.86
N GLY A 103 -21.68 -2.23 4.74
CA GLY A 103 -23.03 -1.78 4.42
C GLY A 103 -23.05 -0.97 3.12
N GLY A 104 -24.23 -0.61 2.62
CA GLY A 104 -24.38 0.16 1.37
C GLY A 104 -24.23 -0.70 0.12
N ASN A 105 -23.97 -0.07 -1.01
CA ASN A 105 -23.73 -0.73 -2.30
C ASN A 105 -22.46 -0.19 -2.94
N ALA A 106 -21.63 -1.08 -3.49
CA ALA A 106 -20.41 -0.65 -4.15
C ALA A 106 -20.07 -1.53 -5.36
N THR A 107 -19.54 -0.88 -6.38
CA THR A 107 -18.82 -1.52 -7.49
C THR A 107 -17.33 -1.43 -7.19
N ILE A 108 -16.68 -2.60 -7.08
CA ILE A 108 -15.27 -2.73 -6.77
C ILE A 108 -14.53 -3.25 -7.98
N ASN A 109 -13.45 -2.58 -8.37
CA ASN A 109 -12.64 -2.97 -9.51
C ASN A 109 -11.25 -3.44 -9.07
N ILE A 110 -10.87 -4.64 -9.51
CA ILE A 110 -9.57 -5.25 -9.22
C ILE A 110 -8.92 -5.70 -10.53
N THR A 111 -7.64 -5.37 -10.67
CA THR A 111 -6.77 -5.79 -11.79
C THR A 111 -5.58 -6.59 -11.27
N ARG A 112 -4.94 -7.39 -12.13
CA ARG A 112 -3.65 -8.02 -11.85
C ARG A 112 -2.49 -7.33 -12.55
N GLU A 113 -2.78 -6.27 -13.29
CA GLU A 113 -1.80 -5.39 -13.92
C GLU A 113 -1.10 -4.53 -12.86
N ILE A 114 0.06 -5.00 -12.37
CA ILE A 114 0.83 -4.33 -11.32
C ILE A 114 1.28 -2.92 -11.70
N ASP A 115 1.45 -2.66 -13.00
CA ASP A 115 1.81 -1.33 -13.52
C ASP A 115 0.76 -0.27 -13.19
N THR A 116 -0.49 -0.70 -12.97
CA THR A 116 -1.56 0.17 -12.46
C THR A 116 -1.22 0.69 -11.06
N PHE A 117 -0.59 -0.11 -10.19
CA PHE A 117 -0.10 0.36 -8.90
C PHE A 117 1.17 1.20 -9.04
N LEU A 118 2.07 0.85 -9.95
CA LEU A 118 3.35 1.52 -10.13
C LEU A 118 3.19 2.98 -10.53
N MET A 119 2.38 3.24 -11.56
CA MET A 119 2.21 4.58 -12.12
C MET A 119 1.08 5.34 -11.43
N SER A 120 1.44 6.37 -10.66
CA SER A 120 0.41 7.27 -10.11
C SER A 120 -0.16 8.13 -11.22
N GLN A 121 -1.47 8.09 -11.41
CA GLN A 121 -2.15 8.98 -12.39
C GLN A 121 -2.18 10.43 -11.91
N ASN A 122 -2.14 10.63 -10.58
CA ASN A 122 -2.18 11.93 -9.92
C ASN A 122 -0.88 12.17 -9.15
N VAL A 123 -0.52 13.45 -9.00
CA VAL A 123 0.66 13.83 -8.19
C VAL A 123 0.43 13.60 -6.70
N GLU A 124 -0.82 13.70 -6.24
CA GLU A 124 -1.18 13.38 -4.87
C GLU A 124 -1.63 11.93 -4.77
N ARG A 125 -0.92 11.15 -3.95
CA ARG A 125 -1.29 9.76 -3.69
C ARG A 125 -0.79 9.33 -2.32
N LYS A 126 -1.60 8.58 -1.61
CA LYS A 126 -1.23 7.93 -0.36
C LYS A 126 -1.47 6.43 -0.51
N GLY A 127 -0.74 5.63 0.24
CA GLY A 127 -0.93 4.19 0.20
C GLY A 127 0.12 3.50 1.06
N PHE A 128 0.27 2.21 0.84
CA PHE A 128 1.26 1.42 1.55
C PHE A 128 1.91 0.37 0.63
N ILE A 129 3.03 -0.18 1.08
CA ILE A 129 3.65 -1.39 0.55
C ILE A 129 3.84 -2.31 1.75
N ALA A 130 3.34 -3.54 1.66
CA ALA A 130 3.39 -4.52 2.74
C ALA A 130 3.69 -5.92 2.21
N SER A 131 4.29 -6.75 3.07
CA SER A 131 4.57 -8.15 2.74
C SER A 131 3.31 -8.97 2.42
N GLY A 132 3.49 -10.04 1.64
CA GLY A 132 2.38 -10.86 1.15
C GLY A 132 1.58 -11.62 2.19
N GLU A 133 2.15 -11.97 3.33
CA GLU A 133 1.41 -12.48 4.48
C GLU A 133 1.69 -11.62 5.72
N TYR A 134 1.69 -10.29 5.56
CA TYR A 134 1.99 -9.36 6.64
C TYR A 134 1.22 -9.68 7.94
N GLY A 135 1.94 -9.70 9.06
CA GLY A 135 1.39 -9.99 10.39
C GLY A 135 1.16 -11.48 10.67
N LYS A 136 1.43 -12.38 9.72
CA LYS A 136 1.43 -13.83 9.89
C LYS A 136 2.86 -14.35 9.81
N TYR A 137 3.22 -15.29 10.68
CA TYR A 137 4.55 -15.91 10.62
C TYR A 137 4.63 -16.85 9.41
N SER A 138 5.35 -16.44 8.38
CA SER A 138 5.36 -17.10 7.07
C SER A 138 6.67 -16.85 6.32
N ASN A 139 7.00 -17.72 5.37
CA ASN A 139 8.11 -17.54 4.43
C ASN A 139 7.68 -16.95 3.08
N THR A 140 6.40 -16.58 2.93
CA THR A 140 5.88 -15.89 1.73
C THR A 140 5.71 -14.39 1.99
N GLN A 141 6.81 -13.72 2.31
CA GLN A 141 6.82 -12.29 2.68
C GLN A 141 7.58 -11.41 1.68
N ASP A 142 8.24 -12.01 0.69
CA ASP A 142 9.03 -11.31 -0.32
C ASP A 142 8.19 -10.32 -1.13
N VAL A 143 8.72 -9.11 -1.30
CA VAL A 143 8.12 -8.03 -2.10
C VAL A 143 9.21 -7.31 -2.87
N ASN A 144 8.92 -6.91 -4.10
CA ASN A 144 9.73 -5.97 -4.86
C ASN A 144 8.78 -5.03 -5.61
N ASP A 145 8.54 -3.87 -5.03
CA ASP A 145 7.58 -2.89 -5.55
C ASP A 145 8.22 -1.53 -5.76
N MET A 146 7.58 -0.77 -6.63
CA MET A 146 7.93 0.60 -6.91
C MET A 146 6.66 1.44 -7.03
N ILE A 147 6.72 2.66 -6.50
CA ILE A 147 5.75 3.71 -6.79
C ILE A 147 6.45 4.83 -7.54
N GLN A 148 5.80 5.29 -8.61
CA GLN A 148 6.29 6.35 -9.46
C GLN A 148 5.27 7.49 -9.52
N SER A 149 5.77 8.71 -9.31
CA SER A 149 5.02 9.94 -9.52
C SER A 149 5.11 10.37 -11.00
N PRO A 150 4.03 10.95 -11.56
CA PRO A 150 4.08 11.55 -12.89
C PRO A 150 4.92 12.83 -12.92
N SER A 151 5.25 13.43 -11.76
CA SER A 151 6.07 14.64 -11.66
C SER A 151 7.50 14.33 -11.20
N LEU A 152 8.48 14.93 -11.89
CA LEU A 152 9.92 14.83 -11.57
C LEU A 152 10.34 15.61 -10.33
N SER A 153 9.47 16.50 -9.85
CA SER A 153 9.70 17.37 -8.70
C SER A 153 8.74 17.03 -7.56
N SER A 154 8.18 15.83 -7.51
CA SER A 154 7.35 15.40 -6.38
C SER A 154 8.13 15.34 -5.08
N LYS A 155 7.43 15.62 -3.98
CA LYS A 155 7.89 15.26 -2.65
C LYS A 155 7.33 13.88 -2.33
N ILE A 156 8.20 12.93 -2.02
CA ILE A 156 7.82 11.58 -1.61
C ILE A 156 8.25 11.41 -0.15
N ARG A 157 7.30 10.98 0.68
CA ARG A 157 7.54 10.66 2.10
C ARG A 157 7.14 9.23 2.35
N TYR A 158 7.86 8.53 3.21
CA TYR A 158 7.50 7.18 3.61
C TYR A 158 7.82 6.94 5.09
N ASN A 159 7.07 6.01 5.68
CA ASN A 159 7.20 5.62 7.08
C ASN A 159 7.16 4.11 7.20
N ILE A 160 8.26 3.51 7.68
CA ILE A 160 8.32 2.09 7.99
C ILE A 160 7.63 1.88 9.34
N ARG A 161 6.43 1.29 9.34
CA ARG A 161 5.67 1.00 10.56
C ARG A 161 6.21 -0.21 11.30
N SER A 162 6.55 -1.23 10.55
CA SER A 162 7.06 -2.50 11.05
C SER A 162 7.96 -3.15 10.00
N ALA A 163 8.98 -3.88 10.46
CA ALA A 163 9.85 -4.70 9.62
C ALA A 163 10.53 -5.77 10.48
N ASP A 164 10.21 -7.03 10.22
CA ASP A 164 10.86 -8.18 10.86
C ASP A 164 12.12 -8.56 10.09
N LEU A 165 13.29 -8.10 10.56
CA LEU A 165 14.56 -8.23 9.84
C LEU A 165 15.49 -9.27 10.48
N GLN A 166 14.94 -10.33 11.06
CA GLN A 166 15.72 -11.37 11.73
C GLN A 166 16.40 -12.33 10.74
N GLY A 167 17.56 -12.87 11.12
CA GLY A 167 18.27 -13.86 10.30
C GLY A 167 18.73 -13.29 8.95
N PRO A 168 18.54 -14.02 7.83
CA PRO A 168 19.01 -13.60 6.50
C PRO A 168 18.07 -12.59 5.81
N VAL A 169 17.06 -12.08 6.52
CA VAL A 169 16.07 -11.16 5.96
C VAL A 169 16.69 -9.78 5.72
N ARG A 170 16.40 -9.19 4.55
CA ARG A 170 16.93 -7.90 4.13
C ARG A 170 15.83 -7.03 3.55
N MET A 171 15.86 -5.73 3.86
CA MET A 171 15.05 -4.71 3.20
C MET A 171 15.98 -3.70 2.51
N VAL A 172 15.62 -3.29 1.29
CA VAL A 172 16.30 -2.25 0.53
C VAL A 172 15.26 -1.21 0.13
N ILE A 173 15.53 0.05 0.46
CA ILE A 173 14.76 1.19 -0.01
C ILE A 173 15.63 1.98 -0.96
N VAL A 174 15.09 2.27 -2.15
CA VAL A 174 15.77 3.05 -3.17
C VAL A 174 14.95 4.29 -3.51
N GLU A 175 15.58 5.45 -3.36
CA GLU A 175 15.02 6.76 -3.67
C GLU A 175 15.60 7.21 -5.00
N ARG A 176 14.75 7.61 -5.95
CA ARG A 176 15.17 7.98 -7.30
C ARG A 176 14.58 9.29 -7.79
N LYS A 177 15.35 9.93 -8.66
CA LYS A 177 14.92 11.02 -9.52
C LYS A 177 15.32 10.66 -10.95
N ASN A 178 14.35 10.44 -11.83
CA ASN A 178 14.57 9.81 -13.14
C ASN A 178 15.28 8.45 -12.98
N ALA A 179 16.31 8.22 -13.79
CA ALA A 179 17.16 7.03 -13.73
C ALA A 179 18.24 7.11 -12.65
N GLU A 180 18.38 8.24 -11.96
CA GLU A 180 19.44 8.45 -10.97
C GLU A 180 19.02 7.98 -9.58
N PHE A 181 19.96 7.33 -8.89
CA PHE A 181 19.85 6.96 -7.49
C PHE A 181 20.15 8.18 -6.62
N LEU A 182 19.16 8.64 -5.85
CA LEU A 182 19.39 9.66 -4.81
C LEU A 182 19.92 9.01 -3.53
N SER A 183 19.35 7.86 -3.16
CA SER A 183 19.74 7.11 -1.98
C SER A 183 19.44 5.62 -2.14
N MET A 184 20.25 4.81 -1.47
CA MET A 184 20.02 3.38 -1.28
C MET A 184 20.22 3.04 0.20
N LYS A 185 19.14 2.68 0.88
CA LYS A 185 19.15 2.33 2.31
C LYS A 185 18.98 0.82 2.44
N ILE A 186 19.92 0.16 3.12
CA ILE A 186 19.93 -1.29 3.30
C ILE A 186 19.73 -1.60 4.78
N TYR A 187 18.65 -2.30 5.10
CA TYR A 187 18.32 -2.73 6.45
C TYR A 187 18.37 -4.25 6.60
N ASN A 188 18.82 -4.70 7.76
CA ASN A 188 18.93 -6.11 8.15
C ASN A 188 18.93 -6.25 9.68
N SER A 189 19.25 -7.43 10.20
CA SER A 189 19.28 -7.71 11.64
C SER A 189 20.23 -6.80 12.44
N SER A 190 21.31 -6.34 11.82
CA SER A 190 22.38 -5.54 12.44
C SER A 190 22.25 -4.04 12.15
N ASN A 191 21.56 -3.66 11.08
CA ASN A 191 21.25 -2.28 10.72
C ASN A 191 19.73 -2.13 10.56
N LYS A 192 19.03 -1.81 11.64
CA LYS A 192 17.57 -1.70 11.66
C LYS A 192 17.11 -0.30 11.23
N PRO A 193 15.96 -0.17 10.55
CA PRO A 193 15.39 1.13 10.27
C PRO A 193 14.87 1.78 11.54
N VAL A 194 14.79 3.12 11.54
CA VAL A 194 14.00 3.85 12.53
C VAL A 194 12.53 3.67 12.16
N LEU A 195 11.77 3.01 13.03
CA LEU A 195 10.35 2.75 12.81
C LEU A 195 9.51 3.97 13.21
N ASN A 196 8.34 4.10 12.59
CA ASN A 196 7.34 5.14 12.91
C ASN A 196 7.86 6.58 12.76
N SER A 197 8.83 6.77 11.87
CA SER A 197 9.39 8.08 11.52
C SER A 197 9.34 8.28 10.01
N PHE A 198 9.02 9.49 9.59
CA PHE A 198 8.99 9.83 8.17
C PHE A 198 10.40 10.11 7.66
N SER A 199 10.78 9.42 6.59
CA SER A 199 11.82 9.88 5.68
C SER A 199 11.18 10.63 4.52
N GLU A 200 11.88 11.62 3.99
CA GLU A 200 11.41 12.38 2.83
C GLU A 200 12.52 12.68 1.83
N PHE A 201 12.15 12.75 0.55
CA PHE A 201 13.03 13.16 -0.53
C PHE A 201 12.24 13.83 -1.66
N TYR A 202 12.95 14.57 -2.51
CA TYR A 202 12.42 15.18 -3.71
C TYR A 202 12.87 14.39 -4.94
N GLY A 203 11.92 13.70 -5.57
CA GLY A 203 12.16 12.78 -6.67
C GLY A 203 10.84 12.23 -7.18
N ASN A 204 10.90 11.23 -8.05
CA ASN A 204 9.71 10.68 -8.69
C ASN A 204 9.53 9.18 -8.47
N SER A 205 10.44 8.49 -7.80
CA SER A 205 10.31 7.05 -7.59
C SER A 205 10.82 6.62 -6.22
N LEU A 206 10.03 5.77 -5.56
CA LEU A 206 10.41 5.01 -4.36
C LEU A 206 10.27 3.51 -4.67
N GLN A 207 11.36 2.77 -4.55
CA GLN A 207 11.35 1.31 -4.65
C GLN A 207 11.61 0.68 -3.29
N VAL A 208 10.88 -0.39 -2.99
CA VAL A 208 11.02 -1.18 -1.78
C VAL A 208 11.21 -2.65 -2.17
N GLN A 209 12.33 -3.22 -1.75
CA GLN A 209 12.61 -4.64 -1.88
C GLN A 209 12.72 -5.24 -0.49
N TYR A 210 11.95 -6.28 -0.20
CA TYR A 210 12.03 -7.05 1.02
C TYR A 210 12.26 -8.51 0.65
N THR A 211 13.34 -9.09 1.13
CA THR A 211 13.80 -10.43 0.75
C THR A 211 13.98 -11.29 1.98
N THR A 212 13.27 -12.41 2.03
CA THR A 212 13.23 -13.32 3.17
C THR A 212 14.33 -14.37 3.15
N ASN A 213 14.85 -14.67 1.96
CA ASN A 213 15.72 -15.81 1.70
C ASN A 213 15.13 -17.13 2.27
N GLY A 214 13.81 -17.30 2.15
CA GLY A 214 13.07 -18.47 2.62
C GLY A 214 12.84 -18.53 4.14
N SER A 215 13.31 -17.53 4.91
CA SER A 215 13.13 -17.49 6.35
C SER A 215 11.72 -17.06 6.73
N TYR A 216 11.17 -17.73 7.75
CA TYR A 216 9.88 -17.36 8.32
C TYR A 216 10.01 -16.08 9.14
N ASN A 217 9.12 -15.12 8.88
CA ASN A 217 9.05 -13.85 9.59
C ASN A 217 7.63 -13.26 9.48
N THR A 218 7.37 -12.17 10.18
CA THR A 218 6.07 -11.47 10.19
C THR A 218 5.92 -10.38 9.12
N GLY A 219 6.95 -10.18 8.30
CA GLY A 219 6.96 -9.26 7.18
C GLY A 219 7.27 -7.81 7.54
N PHE A 220 6.92 -6.90 6.64
CA PHE A 220 7.01 -5.45 6.84
C PHE A 220 5.73 -4.74 6.39
N TYR A 221 5.61 -3.49 6.85
CA TYR A 221 4.58 -2.56 6.42
C TYR A 221 5.15 -1.14 6.35
N LEU A 222 4.99 -0.50 5.20
CA LEU A 222 5.48 0.85 4.91
C LEU A 222 4.34 1.69 4.34
N ASP A 223 4.07 2.85 4.95
CA ASP A 223 3.19 3.87 4.36
C ASP A 223 4.00 4.77 3.42
N PHE A 224 3.37 5.25 2.33
CA PHE A 224 3.94 6.28 1.47
C PHE A 224 2.94 7.41 1.19
N GLU A 225 3.48 8.59 0.93
CA GLU A 225 2.75 9.76 0.45
C GLU A 225 3.55 10.42 -0.68
N ILE A 226 2.87 10.71 -1.78
CA ILE A 226 3.34 11.55 -2.88
C ILE A 226 2.54 12.84 -2.82
N SER A 227 3.22 13.98 -2.93
CA SER A 227 2.59 15.28 -3.07
C SER A 227 3.34 16.13 -4.10
N ASN A 228 2.73 17.26 -4.47
CA ASN A 228 3.45 18.31 -5.21
C ASN A 228 4.69 18.72 -4.39
N GLY A 229 5.86 18.68 -5.01
CA GLY A 229 7.08 19.18 -4.41
C GLY A 229 7.42 20.57 -4.92
N SER A 230 6.41 21.40 -5.22
CA SER A 230 6.61 22.81 -5.48
C SER A 230 7.40 23.41 -4.32
N THR A 231 8.67 23.67 -4.56
CA THR A 231 9.43 24.61 -3.76
C THR A 231 8.81 25.97 -4.06
N ASN A 232 7.85 26.41 -3.24
CA ASN A 232 7.61 27.85 -3.12
C ASN A 232 8.84 28.44 -2.41
N GLY A 233 9.96 28.47 -3.12
CA GLY A 233 11.11 29.31 -2.86
C GLY A 233 10.78 30.71 -3.34
N TRP A 234 9.72 31.30 -2.80
CA TRP A 234 9.73 32.73 -2.59
C TRP A 234 10.40 32.90 -1.26
N GLY A 235 11.68 33.29 -1.32
CA GLY A 235 12.36 33.80 -0.15
C GLY A 235 11.43 34.79 0.51
N ALA A 236 11.10 34.54 1.77
CA ALA A 236 10.69 35.60 2.64
C ALA A 236 11.85 36.60 2.60
N ILE A 237 11.72 37.61 1.74
CA ILE A 237 12.41 38.89 1.89
C ILE A 237 11.86 39.42 3.20
N PHE A 238 12.43 38.98 4.32
CA PHE A 238 12.38 39.75 5.54
C PHE A 238 13.23 40.98 5.24
N ALA A 239 12.55 42.03 4.78
CA ALA A 239 13.06 43.37 4.81
C ALA A 239 13.47 43.66 6.26
N ILE A 240 14.77 43.60 6.54
CA ILE A 240 15.35 44.23 7.73
C ILE A 240 15.27 45.72 7.46
N LEU A 241 14.13 46.30 7.81
CA LEU A 241 13.89 47.73 7.79
C LEU A 241 13.80 48.20 9.24
N PHE A 242 14.90 48.03 9.99
CA PHE A 242 15.10 48.67 11.29
C PHE A 242 16.59 48.70 11.61
N CYS A 243 17.24 49.81 11.24
CA CYS A 243 18.40 50.40 11.93
C CYS A 243 18.81 51.71 11.23
N LEU A 244 17.89 52.69 11.17
CA LEU A 244 18.25 54.10 10.95
C LEU A 244 17.42 55.00 11.87
N PHE A 245 17.31 54.61 13.13
CA PHE A 245 17.13 55.54 14.23
C PHE A 245 17.79 54.87 15.44
N LEU A 246 19.04 55.25 15.69
CA LEU A 246 19.69 55.35 17.00
C LEU A 246 21.20 55.45 16.74
N LEU A 247 21.70 56.69 16.80
CA LEU A 247 23.02 57.12 17.32
C LEU A 247 23.37 58.48 16.67
N PRO A 248 23.86 59.46 17.45
CA PRO A 248 23.36 60.05 18.70
C PRO A 248 22.56 61.33 18.46
#